data_AF-A0A183U4N7-F1
#
_entry.id   AF-A0A183U4N7-F1
#
_cell.length_a   1.000
_cell.length_b   1.000
_cell.length_c   1.000
_cell.angle_alpha   90.00
_cell.angle_beta   90.00
_cell.angle_gamma   90.00
#
_symmetry.space_group_name_H-M   'P 1'
#
loop_
_entity.id
_entity.type
_entity.pdbx_description
1 polymer ?
#
loop_
_entity_poly.entity_id
_entity_poly.type
_entity_poly.pdbx_seq_one_letter_code
_entity_poly.pdbx_strand_id
1 'polypeptide(L)'
;MICRKSLRQWFERSVSFDCTATEQRRPPSITNCILFKPTKLFACLIAVETDHFQGMSDPIAIKAKASENLIFAVNNLNDTDKSSISYSKQEFITKCSFNGRQCSVENDFSSYIDPSFGNCFTFNYNSTENMTSERAGPSYGLRFQVFVNVSDYLPTTEAAGVRLTVHSPDEQPFPDTHGHSAPTGFASSFGIRLKRMERLSSPYGDCVMDGKNDDFIYKDKNYTTEVEIVSSMVAWSSLLFLFSAEVLIHFPKKRASYLLFSV
;
A
#
# COMPACT_ATOMS: atom_id res chain seq x y z
N MET A 1 16.87 -15.09 -25.53
CA MET A 1 16.98 -13.60 -25.62
C MET A 1 15.77 -12.94 -26.29
N ILE A 2 15.01 -13.62 -27.15
CA ILE A 2 13.82 -13.07 -27.85
C ILE A 2 12.61 -12.87 -26.92
N CYS A 3 12.41 -13.74 -25.93
CA CYS A 3 11.29 -13.63 -24.98
C CYS A 3 11.40 -12.40 -24.04
N ARG A 4 12.63 -12.00 -23.68
CA ARG A 4 12.89 -10.89 -22.74
C ARG A 4 12.61 -9.50 -23.36
N LYS A 5 12.78 -9.34 -24.67
CA LYS A 5 12.42 -8.10 -25.40
C LYS A 5 10.91 -7.99 -25.63
N SER A 6 10.25 -9.12 -25.90
CA SER A 6 8.78 -9.19 -26.05
C SER A 6 8.04 -8.76 -24.77
N LEU A 7 8.46 -9.27 -23.61
CA LEU A 7 7.86 -8.95 -22.30
C LEU A 7 7.99 -7.46 -21.93
N ARG A 8 9.12 -6.81 -22.23
CA ARG A 8 9.33 -5.37 -21.95
C ARG A 8 8.45 -4.49 -22.84
N GLN A 9 8.32 -4.83 -24.12
CA GLN A 9 7.41 -4.16 -25.05
C GLN A 9 5.92 -4.42 -24.78
N TRP A 10 5.59 -5.54 -24.13
CA TRP A 10 4.21 -5.85 -23.70
C TRP A 10 3.85 -5.09 -22.42
N PHE A 11 4.78 -5.03 -21.45
CA PHE A 11 4.61 -4.28 -20.20
C PHE A 11 4.48 -2.76 -20.44
N GLU A 12 5.20 -2.22 -21.42
CA GLU A 12 5.05 -0.82 -21.87
C GLU A 12 3.72 -0.53 -22.59
N ARG A 13 2.98 -1.56 -23.02
CA ARG A 13 1.67 -1.44 -23.70
C ARG A 13 0.46 -1.77 -22.83
N SER A 14 0.68 -2.25 -21.60
CA SER A 14 -0.39 -2.75 -20.73
C SER A 14 -0.82 -1.78 -19.64
N VAL A 15 -0.23 -0.58 -19.56
CA VAL A 15 -0.65 0.46 -18.61
C VAL A 15 -1.30 1.58 -19.40
N SER A 16 -2.61 1.69 -19.29
CA SER A 16 -3.35 2.80 -19.88
C SER A 16 -3.35 3.99 -18.92
N PHE A 17 -3.34 5.21 -19.44
CA PHE A 17 -3.53 6.39 -18.59
C PHE A 17 -5.02 6.60 -18.34
N ASP A 18 -5.39 7.01 -17.13
CA ASP A 18 -6.74 7.50 -16.86
C ASP A 18 -6.95 8.84 -17.58
N CYS A 19 -7.99 8.92 -18.41
CA CYS A 19 -8.40 10.17 -19.06
C CYS A 19 -8.98 11.16 -18.06
N THR A 20 -9.69 10.64 -17.07
CA THR A 20 -10.28 11.38 -15.98
C THR A 20 -9.34 11.30 -14.80
N ALA A 21 -8.45 12.29 -14.61
CA ALA A 21 -8.06 12.58 -13.24
C ALA A 21 -9.36 12.97 -12.53
N THR A 22 -9.94 11.99 -11.83
CA THR A 22 -11.25 12.04 -11.22
C THR A 22 -11.53 13.44 -10.71
N GLU A 23 -12.70 13.96 -11.03
CA GLU A 23 -13.12 15.31 -10.69
C GLU A 23 -12.96 15.57 -9.18
N GLN A 24 -11.78 16.05 -8.79
CA GLN A 24 -11.43 16.27 -7.40
C GLN A 24 -11.96 17.64 -6.97
N ARG A 25 -13.28 17.80 -7.11
CA ARG A 25 -14.03 18.82 -6.35
C ARG A 25 -14.17 18.39 -4.89
N ARG A 26 -13.91 17.11 -4.60
CA ARG A 26 -14.03 16.54 -3.26
C ARG A 26 -12.77 16.81 -2.44
N PRO A 27 -12.92 17.07 -1.13
CA PRO A 27 -11.79 17.18 -0.24
C PRO A 27 -10.98 15.87 -0.25
N PRO A 28 -9.63 15.95 -0.17
CA PRO A 28 -8.79 14.76 -0.19
C PRO A 28 -9.00 13.91 1.07
N SER A 29 -8.77 12.62 0.94
CA SER A 29 -8.65 11.68 2.05
C SER A 29 -7.20 11.56 2.47
N ILE A 30 -6.97 11.39 3.77
CA ILE A 30 -5.63 11.26 4.34
C ILE A 30 -5.56 9.92 5.04
N THR A 31 -4.71 9.05 4.52
CA THR A 31 -4.43 7.73 5.06
C THR A 31 -3.13 7.73 5.84
N ASN A 32 -3.19 7.20 7.06
CA ASN A 32 -2.06 7.08 7.97
C ASN A 32 -1.78 5.61 8.23
N CYS A 33 -0.56 5.15 7.97
CA CYS A 33 -0.15 3.77 8.21
C CYS A 33 0.94 3.72 9.27
N ILE A 34 0.82 2.75 10.18
CA ILE A 34 1.83 2.40 11.18
C ILE A 34 2.17 0.93 11.05
N LEU A 35 3.46 0.63 11.24
CA LEU A 35 4.03 -0.71 11.15
C LEU A 35 3.47 -1.67 12.20
N PHE A 36 3.54 -2.96 11.88
CA PHE A 36 3.12 -4.06 12.75
C PHE A 36 3.88 -4.12 14.09
N LYS A 37 3.22 -4.66 15.12
CA LYS A 37 3.81 -4.84 16.46
C LYS A 37 4.59 -6.16 16.58
N PRO A 38 5.87 -6.15 17.00
CA PRO A 38 6.69 -7.34 17.19
C PRO A 38 6.20 -8.20 18.36
N THR A 39 5.66 -7.60 19.42
CA THR A 39 5.19 -8.31 20.63
C THR A 39 4.08 -9.32 20.33
N LYS A 40 3.33 -9.12 19.25
CA LYS A 40 2.33 -10.08 18.74
C LYS A 40 2.78 -10.84 17.48
N LEU A 41 3.88 -10.42 16.85
CA LEU A 41 4.52 -11.09 15.71
C LEU A 41 5.58 -12.12 16.11
N PHE A 42 5.94 -12.23 17.39
CA PHE A 42 6.93 -13.20 17.88
C PHE A 42 6.57 -14.65 17.49
N ALA A 43 5.28 -14.98 17.35
CA ALA A 43 4.84 -16.28 16.85
C ALA A 43 5.08 -16.47 15.33
N CYS A 44 5.12 -15.40 14.54
CA CYS A 44 5.27 -15.44 13.08
C CYS A 44 6.77 -15.39 12.67
N LEU A 45 7.59 -14.63 13.40
CA LEU A 45 9.05 -14.56 13.22
C LEU A 45 9.78 -15.87 13.48
N ILE A 46 9.26 -16.71 14.38
CA ILE A 46 9.80 -18.06 14.65
C ILE A 46 9.66 -18.97 13.40
N ALA A 47 8.78 -18.64 12.45
CA ALA A 47 8.60 -19.39 11.21
C ALA A 47 9.53 -18.93 10.06
N VAL A 48 10.33 -17.86 10.22
CA VAL A 48 11.36 -17.51 9.23
C VAL A 48 12.58 -18.37 9.50
N GLU A 49 12.56 -19.55 8.91
CA GLU A 49 13.60 -20.57 9.02
C GLU A 49 14.98 -19.97 8.67
N THR A 50 15.97 -20.23 9.54
CA THR A 50 17.36 -19.74 9.43
C THR A 50 18.10 -20.22 8.18
N ASP A 51 17.46 -21.07 7.36
CA ASP A 51 17.99 -21.60 6.11
C ASP A 51 17.91 -20.59 4.95
N HIS A 52 17.05 -19.57 5.04
CA HIS A 52 16.90 -18.52 4.01
C HIS A 52 18.03 -17.47 3.97
N PHE A 53 18.96 -17.50 4.94
CA PHE A 53 20.06 -16.54 5.04
C PHE A 53 21.44 -17.15 4.74
N GLN A 54 21.51 -18.42 4.33
CA GLN A 54 22.79 -19.06 4.02
C GLN A 54 23.52 -18.31 2.90
N GLY A 55 24.68 -17.73 3.22
CA GLY A 55 25.54 -17.02 2.27
C GLY A 55 25.41 -15.49 2.26
N MET A 56 24.52 -14.89 3.06
CA MET A 56 24.48 -13.43 3.26
C MET A 56 25.28 -13.01 4.49
N SER A 57 26.26 -12.11 4.30
CA SER A 57 27.06 -11.52 5.38
C SER A 57 26.76 -10.03 5.60
N ASP A 58 26.14 -9.35 4.63
CA ASP A 58 25.81 -7.94 4.72
C ASP A 58 24.54 -7.74 5.58
N PRO A 59 24.61 -7.02 6.71
CA PRO A 59 23.45 -6.77 7.57
C PRO A 59 22.30 -6.06 6.84
N ILE A 60 22.59 -5.24 5.82
CA ILE A 60 21.55 -4.55 5.05
C ILE A 60 20.78 -5.57 4.19
N ALA A 61 21.47 -6.43 3.46
CA ALA A 61 20.85 -7.49 2.67
C ALA A 61 20.04 -8.47 3.52
N ILE A 62 20.55 -8.87 4.69
CA ILE A 62 19.83 -9.73 5.65
C ILE A 62 18.52 -9.05 6.09
N LYS A 63 18.58 -7.75 6.42
CA LYS A 63 17.43 -6.97 6.86
C LYS A 63 16.37 -6.84 5.76
N ALA A 64 16.80 -6.57 4.53
CA ALA A 64 15.91 -6.50 3.38
C ALA A 64 15.20 -7.84 3.14
N LYS A 65 15.96 -8.95 3.13
CA LYS A 65 15.39 -10.29 2.93
C LYS A 65 14.43 -10.69 4.05
N ALA A 66 14.79 -10.38 5.30
CA ALA A 66 13.92 -10.62 6.45
C ALA A 66 12.61 -9.82 6.35
N SER A 67 12.67 -8.59 5.84
CA SER A 67 11.48 -7.76 5.60
C SER A 67 10.57 -8.37 4.53
N GLU A 68 11.12 -8.85 3.42
CA GLU A 68 10.34 -9.54 2.37
C GLU A 68 9.63 -10.78 2.90
N ASN A 69 10.37 -11.65 3.59
CA ASN A 69 9.82 -12.89 4.15
C ASN A 69 8.70 -12.62 5.15
N LEU A 70 8.81 -11.53 5.90
CA LEU A 70 7.78 -11.11 6.84
C LEU A 70 6.46 -10.77 6.14
N ILE A 71 6.51 -10.03 5.03
CA ILE A 71 5.32 -9.67 4.25
C ILE A 71 4.61 -10.95 3.77
N PHE A 72 5.35 -11.94 3.29
CA PHE A 72 4.77 -13.24 2.90
C PHE A 72 4.13 -13.97 4.09
N ALA A 73 4.80 -13.99 5.24
CA ALA A 73 4.27 -14.65 6.44
C ALA A 73 2.99 -13.98 6.94
N VAL A 74 2.95 -12.65 6.96
CA VAL A 74 1.76 -11.88 7.35
C VAL A 74 0.62 -12.07 6.36
N ASN A 75 0.91 -12.12 5.06
CA ASN A 75 -0.12 -12.32 4.03
C ASN A 75 -0.86 -13.65 4.15
N ASN A 76 -0.20 -14.69 4.68
CA ASN A 76 -0.79 -16.00 4.96
C ASN A 76 -1.74 -16.03 6.17
N LEU A 77 -1.80 -14.95 6.96
CA LEU A 77 -2.72 -14.85 8.09
C LEU A 77 -4.11 -14.39 7.64
N ASN A 78 -5.12 -14.72 8.45
CA ASN A 78 -6.47 -14.20 8.29
C ASN A 78 -6.53 -12.71 8.64
N ASP A 79 -7.51 -11.98 8.10
CA ASP A 79 -7.63 -10.53 8.31
C ASP A 79 -7.85 -10.15 9.78
N THR A 80 -8.52 -11.00 10.56
CA THR A 80 -8.67 -10.83 12.01
C THR A 80 -7.32 -10.85 12.72
N ASP A 81 -6.47 -11.79 12.32
CA ASP A 81 -5.16 -11.99 12.93
C ASP A 81 -4.23 -10.84 12.53
N LYS A 82 -4.22 -10.47 11.24
CA LYS A 82 -3.51 -9.29 10.71
C LYS A 82 -3.88 -8.00 11.45
N SER A 83 -5.17 -7.79 11.71
CA SER A 83 -5.64 -6.63 12.46
C SER A 83 -5.17 -6.67 13.92
N SER A 84 -5.20 -7.86 14.54
CA SER A 84 -4.85 -8.05 15.96
C SER A 84 -3.38 -7.82 16.27
N ILE A 85 -2.48 -8.11 15.32
CA ILE A 85 -1.02 -7.95 15.44
C ILE A 85 -0.55 -6.52 15.15
N SER A 86 -1.45 -5.64 14.75
CA SER A 86 -1.18 -4.22 14.47
C SER A 86 -1.77 -3.31 15.55
N TYR A 87 -1.59 -1.99 15.41
CA TYR A 87 -2.15 -0.97 16.29
C TYR A 87 -3.65 -0.79 16.05
N SER A 88 -4.40 -0.50 17.13
CA SER A 88 -5.79 -0.06 17.01
C SER A 88 -5.87 1.45 16.74
N LYS A 89 -7.02 1.92 16.23
CA LYS A 89 -7.29 3.35 15.95
C LYS A 89 -6.98 4.23 17.17
N GLN A 90 -7.49 3.83 18.34
CA GLN A 90 -7.45 4.60 19.57
C GLN A 90 -6.08 4.60 20.24
N GLU A 91 -5.31 3.53 20.04
CA GLU A 91 -3.93 3.44 20.51
C GLU A 91 -2.99 4.32 19.67
N PHE A 92 -3.23 4.34 18.36
CA PHE A 92 -2.39 5.09 17.43
C PHE A 92 -2.75 6.57 17.36
N ILE A 93 -4.04 6.93 17.24
CA ILE A 93 -4.51 8.32 17.12
C ILE A 93 -5.05 8.79 18.46
N THR A 94 -4.24 9.56 19.18
CA THR A 94 -4.58 10.03 20.54
C THR A 94 -5.46 11.28 20.55
N LYS A 95 -5.28 12.17 19.57
CA LYS A 95 -6.09 13.41 19.43
C LYS A 95 -6.32 13.70 17.96
N CYS A 96 -7.47 14.29 17.64
CA CYS A 96 -7.85 14.69 16.29
C CYS A 96 -8.58 16.03 16.32
N SER A 97 -8.24 16.93 15.40
CA SER A 97 -9.00 18.15 15.13
C SER A 97 -9.07 18.45 13.62
N PHE A 98 -10.24 18.87 13.16
CA PHE A 98 -10.52 19.31 11.80
C PHE A 98 -11.40 20.56 11.83
N ASN A 99 -11.11 21.57 10.99
CA ASN A 99 -11.80 22.87 11.03
C ASN A 99 -11.87 23.51 12.44
N GLY A 100 -10.83 23.32 13.25
CA GLY A 100 -10.77 23.81 14.63
C GLY A 100 -11.71 23.10 15.62
N ARG A 101 -12.39 22.03 15.21
CA ARG A 101 -13.27 21.20 16.05
C ARG A 101 -12.61 19.85 16.33
N GLN A 102 -12.92 19.22 17.45
CA GLN A 102 -12.45 17.88 17.78
C GLN A 102 -13.15 16.86 16.87
N CYS A 103 -12.40 15.96 16.22
CA CYS A 103 -12.95 14.83 15.46
C CYS A 103 -13.08 13.58 16.33
N SER A 104 -13.99 12.68 15.95
CA SER A 104 -14.16 11.36 16.52
C SER A 104 -13.20 10.38 15.85
N VAL A 105 -12.20 9.89 16.60
CA VAL A 105 -11.24 8.90 16.09
C VAL A 105 -11.94 7.60 15.65
N GLU A 106 -13.06 7.26 16.29
CA GLU A 106 -13.79 6.02 15.98
C GLU A 106 -14.59 6.12 14.67
N ASN A 107 -15.27 7.25 14.46
CA ASN A 107 -16.24 7.43 13.39
C ASN A 107 -15.64 8.11 12.15
N ASP A 108 -14.71 9.06 12.34
CA ASP A 108 -14.18 9.87 11.24
C ASP A 108 -13.02 9.19 10.49
N PHE A 109 -12.55 8.04 11.00
CA PHE A 109 -11.50 7.22 10.41
C PHE A 109 -12.00 5.81 10.09
N SER A 110 -11.82 5.38 8.85
CA SER A 110 -11.95 3.97 8.49
C SER A 110 -10.60 3.26 8.65
N SER A 111 -10.64 1.96 8.93
CA SER A 111 -9.44 1.12 8.97
C SER A 111 -9.39 0.21 7.74
N TYR A 112 -8.22 0.07 7.15
CA TYR A 112 -7.90 -0.99 6.22
C TYR A 112 -6.53 -1.59 6.56
N ILE A 113 -6.26 -2.79 6.07
CA ILE A 113 -5.02 -3.51 6.34
C ILE A 113 -4.15 -3.43 5.09
N ASP A 114 -2.97 -2.86 5.26
CA ASP A 114 -1.91 -2.85 4.27
C ASP A 114 -0.94 -4.02 4.56
N PRO A 115 -0.53 -4.80 3.56
CA PRO A 115 0.37 -5.94 3.78
C PRO A 115 1.81 -5.53 4.14
N SER A 116 2.25 -4.33 3.76
CA SER A 116 3.58 -3.80 4.06
C SER A 116 3.61 -3.11 5.43
N PHE A 117 2.54 -2.38 5.77
CA PHE A 117 2.49 -1.57 6.99
C PHE A 117 1.58 -2.10 8.08
N GLY A 118 0.50 -2.81 7.78
CA GLY A 118 -0.48 -3.25 8.76
C GLY A 118 -1.69 -2.33 8.81
N ASN A 119 -2.16 -1.97 10.00
CA ASN A 119 -3.38 -1.18 10.10
C ASN A 119 -3.13 0.26 9.65
N CYS A 120 -3.88 0.67 8.63
CA CYS A 120 -3.93 2.02 8.12
C CYS A 120 -5.29 2.65 8.42
N PHE A 121 -5.27 3.95 8.69
CA PHE A 121 -6.47 4.71 9.09
C PHE A 121 -6.68 5.90 8.16
N THR A 122 -7.84 5.92 7.50
CA THR A 122 -8.19 6.91 6.49
C THR A 122 -9.22 7.90 7.02
N PHE A 123 -8.82 9.16 7.13
CA PHE A 123 -9.74 10.27 7.36
C PHE A 123 -10.48 10.63 6.08
N ASN A 124 -11.76 11.01 6.20
CA ASN A 124 -12.61 11.39 5.05
C ASN A 124 -12.72 10.26 4.02
N TYR A 125 -13.02 9.05 4.50
CA TYR A 125 -13.13 7.85 3.66
C TYR A 125 -14.49 7.75 2.93
N ASN A 126 -15.52 8.37 3.47
CA ASN A 126 -16.88 8.29 2.97
C ASN A 126 -17.12 9.44 1.96
N SER A 127 -17.26 9.10 0.67
CA SER A 127 -17.46 10.12 -0.38
C SER A 127 -18.83 10.81 -0.33
N THR A 128 -19.76 10.30 0.48
CA THR A 128 -21.06 10.94 0.70
C THR A 128 -21.01 12.07 1.73
N GLU A 129 -20.00 12.07 2.62
CA GLU A 129 -19.81 13.09 3.63
C GLU A 129 -18.91 14.21 3.10
N ASN A 130 -19.37 15.45 3.21
CA ASN A 130 -18.67 16.59 2.62
C ASN A 130 -17.72 17.24 3.64
N MET A 131 -16.55 16.62 3.87
CA MET A 131 -15.53 17.10 4.81
C MET A 131 -14.61 18.17 4.19
N THR A 132 -15.15 19.34 3.87
CA THR A 132 -14.38 20.44 3.28
C THR A 132 -13.73 21.34 4.33
N SER A 133 -12.54 21.86 4.02
CA SER A 133 -11.90 22.85 4.89
C SER A 133 -12.50 24.23 4.67
N GLU A 134 -12.86 24.92 5.75
CA GLU A 134 -13.51 26.24 5.68
C GLU A 134 -12.56 27.33 5.15
N ARG A 135 -11.27 27.22 5.47
CA ARG A 135 -10.24 28.19 5.10
C ARG A 135 -8.88 27.52 5.02
N ALA A 136 -8.00 28.04 4.16
CA ALA A 136 -6.60 27.63 4.16
C ALA A 136 -5.91 28.01 5.49
N GLY A 137 -5.20 27.06 6.09
CA GLY A 137 -4.37 27.30 7.27
C GLY A 137 -4.28 26.08 8.18
N PRO A 138 -3.22 25.97 9.00
CA PRO A 138 -3.02 24.80 9.85
C PRO A 138 -4.13 24.59 10.87
N SER A 139 -4.79 25.65 11.34
CA SER A 139 -5.91 25.56 12.30
C SER A 139 -7.20 25.00 11.70
N TYR A 140 -7.39 25.12 10.38
CA TYR A 140 -8.59 24.70 9.67
C TYR A 140 -8.39 23.39 8.89
N GLY A 141 -7.15 22.94 8.74
CA GLY A 141 -6.83 21.63 8.18
C GLY A 141 -7.04 20.48 9.18
N LEU A 142 -6.72 19.28 8.73
CA LEU A 142 -6.64 18.11 9.59
C LEU A 142 -5.39 18.19 10.46
N ARG A 143 -5.56 18.05 11.77
CA ARG A 143 -4.49 17.98 12.77
C ARG A 143 -4.75 16.76 13.64
N PHE A 144 -3.75 15.92 13.83
CA PHE A 144 -3.88 14.79 14.74
C PHE A 144 -2.56 14.54 15.46
N GLN A 145 -2.65 13.94 16.64
CA GLN A 145 -1.51 13.54 17.44
C GLN A 145 -1.46 12.01 17.45
N VAL A 146 -0.37 11.48 16.94
CA VAL A 146 -0.12 10.03 16.92
C VAL A 146 0.78 9.61 18.08
N PHE A 147 0.56 8.40 18.59
CA PHE A 147 1.44 7.74 19.53
C PHE A 147 2.12 6.57 18.82
N VAL A 148 3.45 6.55 18.88
CA VAL A 148 4.29 5.54 18.25
C VAL A 148 5.26 5.03 19.32
N ASN A 149 5.18 3.74 19.62
CA ASN A 149 6.09 3.10 20.56
C ASN A 149 7.27 2.49 19.79
N VAL A 150 8.45 3.10 19.89
CA VAL A 150 9.65 2.63 19.17
C VAL A 150 10.12 1.26 19.66
N SER A 151 9.82 0.87 20.90
CA SER A 151 10.13 -0.47 21.41
C SER A 151 9.30 -1.57 20.75
N ASP A 152 8.17 -1.20 20.14
CA ASP A 152 7.31 -2.09 19.36
C ASP A 152 7.67 -2.05 17.86
N TYR A 153 8.90 -1.73 17.48
CA TYR A 153 9.32 -1.80 16.08
C TYR A 153 10.09 -3.08 15.83
N LEU A 154 9.88 -3.67 14.65
CA LEU A 154 10.63 -4.84 14.23
C LEU A 154 12.09 -4.43 13.96
N PRO A 155 13.08 -5.31 14.25
CA PRO A 155 14.48 -5.05 13.88
C PRO A 155 14.68 -4.81 12.37
N THR A 156 13.75 -5.33 11.57
CA THR A 156 13.68 -5.15 10.12
C THR A 156 13.21 -3.77 9.67
N THR A 157 12.61 -2.97 10.56
CA THR A 157 12.18 -1.62 10.21
C THR A 157 13.35 -0.66 10.10
N GLU A 158 13.41 0.11 9.02
CA GLU A 158 14.49 1.09 8.76
C GLU A 158 14.32 2.41 9.52
N ALA A 159 13.09 2.93 9.65
CA ALA A 159 12.82 4.22 10.25
C ALA A 159 11.60 4.19 11.18
N ALA A 160 11.71 4.87 12.32
CA ALA A 160 10.60 5.10 13.23
C ALA A 160 9.81 6.35 12.79
N GLY A 161 8.50 6.20 12.63
CA GLY A 161 7.66 7.26 12.09
C GLY A 161 6.32 6.73 11.58
N VAL A 162 5.56 7.65 11.00
CA VAL A 162 4.27 7.39 10.36
C VAL A 162 4.38 7.66 8.86
N ARG A 163 3.70 6.85 8.05
CA ARG A 163 3.53 7.11 6.61
C ARG A 163 2.16 7.70 6.34
N LEU A 164 2.14 8.78 5.55
CA LEU A 164 0.97 9.58 5.24
C LEU A 164 0.74 9.58 3.73
N THR A 165 -0.45 9.24 3.28
CA THR A 165 -0.82 9.30 1.86
C THR A 165 -2.05 10.15 1.69
N VAL A 166 -1.96 11.11 0.77
CA VAL A 166 -3.07 11.97 0.37
C VAL A 166 -3.62 11.44 -0.94
N HIS A 167 -4.91 11.12 -0.99
CA HIS A 167 -5.55 10.53 -2.16
C HIS A 167 -7.01 10.97 -2.27
N SER A 168 -7.68 10.63 -3.38
CA SER A 168 -9.13 10.83 -3.49
C SER A 168 -9.90 9.80 -2.64
N PRO A 169 -11.09 10.10 -2.10
CA PRO A 169 -11.87 9.15 -1.29
C PRO A 169 -12.17 7.82 -2.02
N ASP A 170 -12.42 7.92 -3.32
CA ASP A 170 -12.76 6.78 -4.17
C ASP A 170 -11.50 6.06 -4.72
N GLU A 171 -10.30 6.51 -4.38
CA GLU A 171 -9.03 5.93 -4.82
C GLU A 171 -8.44 5.00 -3.75
N GLN A 172 -7.69 3.99 -4.19
CA GLN A 172 -6.94 3.12 -3.28
C GLN A 172 -5.65 3.83 -2.81
N PRO A 173 -5.43 3.99 -1.50
CA PRO A 173 -4.16 4.49 -0.99
C PRO A 173 -3.02 3.49 -1.21
N PHE A 174 -1.88 3.98 -1.69
CA PHE A 174 -0.61 3.25 -1.79
C PHE A 174 0.47 3.94 -0.95
N PRO A 175 0.62 3.57 0.34
CA PRO A 175 1.62 4.17 1.24
C PRO A 175 3.06 3.88 0.83
N ASP A 176 3.32 2.83 0.04
CA ASP A 176 4.64 2.51 -0.50
C ASP A 176 5.09 3.54 -1.56
N THR A 177 4.22 3.89 -2.51
CA THR A 177 4.55 4.77 -3.65
C THR A 177 4.26 6.25 -3.38
N HIS A 178 3.12 6.55 -2.74
CA HIS A 178 2.63 7.91 -2.48
C HIS A 178 2.70 8.30 -1.00
N GLY A 179 3.48 7.56 -0.21
CA GLY A 179 3.67 7.83 1.21
C GLY A 179 4.67 8.95 1.49
N HIS A 180 4.31 9.87 2.36
CA HIS A 180 5.19 10.85 2.97
C HIS A 180 5.51 10.44 4.41
N SER A 181 6.78 10.48 4.79
CA SER A 181 7.21 10.11 6.13
C SER A 181 7.12 11.30 7.09
N ALA A 182 6.51 11.07 8.25
CA ALA A 182 6.54 11.98 9.39
C ALA A 182 7.35 11.32 10.53
N PRO A 183 8.52 11.87 10.91
CA PRO A 183 9.32 11.32 12.00
C PRO A 183 8.64 11.54 13.36
N THR A 184 8.96 10.69 14.32
CA THR A 184 8.54 10.88 15.72
C THR A 184 9.38 11.96 16.42
N GLY A 185 8.86 12.52 17.50
CA GLY A 185 9.57 13.51 18.33
C GLY A 185 9.44 14.97 17.90
N PHE A 186 8.93 15.25 16.69
CA PHE A 186 8.72 16.61 16.19
C PHE A 186 7.34 16.78 15.55
N ALA A 187 6.84 18.02 15.51
CA ALA A 187 5.62 18.34 14.77
C ALA A 187 5.95 18.44 13.27
N SER A 188 5.29 17.60 12.45
CA SER A 188 5.39 17.65 11.00
C SER A 188 4.19 18.40 10.41
N SER A 189 4.43 19.26 9.42
CA SER A 189 3.37 20.02 8.73
C SER A 189 3.48 19.82 7.22
N PHE A 190 2.38 19.41 6.60
CA PHE A 190 2.30 19.14 5.17
C PHE A 190 1.30 20.12 4.54
N GLY A 191 1.81 20.98 3.65
CA GLY A 191 0.99 21.85 2.82
C GLY A 191 0.53 21.10 1.57
N ILE A 192 -0.78 20.99 1.35
CA ILE A 192 -1.34 20.28 0.21
C ILE A 192 -1.86 21.29 -0.81
N ARG A 193 -1.57 21.06 -2.09
CA ARG A 193 -2.12 21.83 -3.21
C ARG A 193 -2.81 20.89 -4.18
N LEU A 194 -4.08 21.17 -4.47
CA LEU A 194 -4.81 20.41 -5.47
C LEU A 194 -4.32 20.77 -6.88
N LYS A 195 -4.02 19.74 -7.68
CA LYS A 195 -3.70 19.85 -9.10
C LYS A 195 -4.52 18.83 -9.87
N ARG A 196 -5.30 19.29 -10.85
CA ARG A 196 -6.10 18.43 -11.74
C ARG A 196 -5.46 18.41 -13.13
N MET A 197 -5.45 17.24 -13.77
CA MET A 197 -4.97 17.05 -15.13
C MET A 197 -6.01 16.29 -15.94
N GLU A 198 -6.55 16.90 -16.98
CA GLU A 198 -7.48 16.22 -17.89
C GLU A 198 -6.74 15.86 -19.17
N ARG A 199 -6.82 14.59 -19.56
CA ARG A 199 -6.23 14.11 -20.81
C ARG A 199 -7.34 13.85 -21.80
N LEU A 200 -7.08 14.21 -23.06
CA LEU A 200 -8.00 13.91 -24.14
C LEU A 200 -7.79 12.45 -24.57
N SER A 201 -8.90 11.74 -24.73
CA SER A 201 -8.92 10.39 -25.28
C SER A 201 -8.62 10.38 -26.79
N SER A 202 -8.55 9.18 -27.35
CA SER A 202 -8.33 8.97 -28.78
C SER A 202 -9.34 9.79 -29.59
N PRO A 203 -8.89 10.53 -30.62
CA PRO A 203 -7.60 10.44 -31.32
C PRO A 203 -6.45 11.31 -30.79
N TYR A 204 -6.67 12.10 -29.74
CA TYR A 204 -5.69 13.10 -29.28
C TYR A 204 -4.70 12.57 -28.24
N GLY A 205 -5.01 11.45 -27.59
CA GLY A 205 -4.14 10.75 -26.64
C GLY A 205 -4.58 9.31 -26.39
N ASP A 206 -3.68 8.48 -25.88
CA ASP A 206 -3.98 7.14 -25.41
C ASP A 206 -4.30 7.19 -23.92
N CYS A 207 -5.58 7.42 -23.60
CA CYS A 207 -6.11 7.29 -22.26
C CYS A 207 -7.46 6.55 -22.29
N VAL A 208 -7.84 5.98 -21.16
CA VAL A 208 -9.09 5.22 -20.98
C VAL A 208 -9.95 5.92 -19.93
N MET A 209 -11.27 6.05 -20.19
CA MET A 209 -12.21 6.74 -19.28
C MET A 209 -12.74 5.84 -18.16
N ASP A 210 -12.74 4.53 -18.37
CA ASP A 210 -13.09 3.52 -17.37
C ASP A 210 -12.27 2.27 -17.66
N GLY A 211 -11.13 2.15 -16.98
CA GLY A 211 -10.18 1.05 -17.18
C GLY A 211 -10.46 -0.17 -16.30
N LYS A 212 -11.65 -0.26 -15.68
CA LYS A 212 -12.02 -1.40 -14.84
C LYS A 212 -12.39 -2.60 -15.71
N ASN A 213 -11.50 -3.58 -15.76
CA ASN A 213 -11.75 -4.89 -16.37
C ASN A 213 -12.32 -5.89 -15.34
N ASP A 214 -12.80 -7.05 -15.80
CA ASP A 214 -13.32 -8.10 -14.91
C ASP A 214 -12.29 -8.60 -13.87
N ASP A 215 -11.00 -8.55 -14.23
CA ASP A 215 -9.86 -8.95 -13.40
C ASP A 215 -9.40 -7.87 -12.40
N PHE A 216 -10.14 -6.77 -12.26
CA PHE A 216 -9.79 -5.66 -11.38
C PHE A 216 -9.97 -6.05 -9.90
N ILE A 217 -8.88 -6.08 -9.14
CA ILE A 217 -8.88 -6.56 -7.74
C ILE A 217 -9.50 -5.54 -6.75
N TYR A 218 -9.53 -4.25 -7.07
CA TYR A 218 -10.07 -3.19 -6.19
C TYR A 218 -11.45 -2.71 -6.64
N LYS A 219 -12.44 -3.61 -6.74
CA LYS A 219 -13.75 -3.35 -7.36
C LYS A 219 -14.47 -2.09 -6.86
N ASP A 220 -14.35 -1.79 -5.56
CA ASP A 220 -15.00 -0.64 -4.91
C ASP A 220 -14.24 0.69 -5.09
N LYS A 221 -13.08 0.68 -5.77
CA LYS A 221 -12.23 1.85 -5.99
C LYS A 221 -12.20 2.24 -7.45
N ASN A 222 -11.91 3.50 -7.72
CA ASN A 222 -11.72 4.02 -9.05
C ASN A 222 -10.43 3.50 -9.67
N TYR A 223 -10.46 3.42 -10.99
CA TYR A 223 -9.30 3.08 -11.77
C TYR A 223 -8.22 4.15 -11.57
N THR A 224 -6.98 3.69 -11.42
CA THR A 224 -5.77 4.52 -11.44
C THR A 224 -4.66 3.71 -12.07
N THR A 225 -3.63 4.40 -12.55
CA THR A 225 -2.45 3.78 -13.16
C THR A 225 -1.77 2.80 -12.20
N GLU A 226 -1.67 3.15 -10.92
CA GLU A 226 -1.06 2.37 -9.86
C GLU A 226 -1.86 1.10 -9.61
N VAL A 227 -3.19 1.20 -9.56
CA VAL A 227 -4.05 0.04 -9.40
C VAL A 227 -3.93 -0.91 -10.59
N GLU A 228 -3.93 -0.42 -11.82
CA GLU A 228 -3.79 -1.27 -13.02
C GLU A 228 -2.46 -2.02 -13.02
N ILE A 229 -1.37 -1.34 -12.66
CA ILE A 229 -0.05 -1.96 -12.53
C ILE A 229 -0.10 -3.09 -11.52
N VAL A 230 -0.66 -2.87 -10.33
CA VAL A 230 -0.75 -3.91 -9.30
C VAL A 230 -1.68 -5.05 -9.75
N SER A 231 -2.86 -4.75 -10.27
CA SER A 231 -3.83 -5.76 -10.72
C SER A 231 -3.27 -6.62 -11.86
N SER A 232 -2.59 -6.00 -12.83
CA SER A 232 -1.94 -6.72 -13.92
C SER A 232 -0.76 -7.55 -13.44
N MET A 233 0.12 -7.01 -12.59
CA MET A 233 1.23 -7.79 -12.01
C MET A 233 0.73 -9.05 -11.29
N VAL A 234 -0.32 -8.94 -10.47
CA VAL A 234 -0.91 -10.08 -9.76
C VAL A 234 -1.51 -11.10 -10.73
N ALA A 235 -2.30 -10.65 -11.71
CA ALA A 235 -2.90 -11.55 -12.71
C ALA A 235 -1.82 -12.31 -13.51
N TRP A 236 -0.75 -11.61 -13.90
CA TRP A 236 0.40 -12.20 -14.60
C TRP A 236 1.16 -13.20 -13.75
N SER A 237 1.41 -12.88 -12.47
CA SER A 237 2.03 -13.82 -11.54
C SER A 237 1.18 -15.10 -11.41
N SER A 238 -0.13 -14.98 -11.22
CA SER A 238 -1.03 -16.13 -11.13
C SER A 238 -1.02 -16.99 -12.40
N LEU A 239 -1.04 -16.36 -13.59
CA LEU A 239 -0.91 -17.07 -14.86
C LEU A 239 0.44 -17.79 -14.99
N LEU A 240 1.55 -17.13 -14.65
CA LEU A 240 2.88 -17.73 -14.67
C LEU A 240 3.01 -18.92 -13.71
N PHE A 241 2.40 -18.85 -12.53
CA PHE A 241 2.33 -19.98 -11.60
C PHE A 241 1.49 -21.14 -12.15
N LEU A 242 0.36 -20.87 -12.80
CA LEU A 242 -0.46 -21.89 -13.46
C LEU A 242 0.28 -22.56 -14.61
N PHE A 243 0.95 -21.78 -15.47
CA PHE A 243 1.80 -22.33 -16.54
C PHE A 243 2.97 -23.15 -15.98
N SER A 244 3.57 -22.71 -14.87
CA SER A 244 4.64 -23.48 -14.22
C SER A 244 4.13 -24.78 -13.61
N ALA A 245 2.91 -24.78 -13.05
CA ALA A 245 2.25 -25.97 -12.51
C ALA A 245 1.84 -26.95 -13.62
N GLU A 246 1.29 -26.48 -14.74
CA GLU A 246 0.98 -27.33 -15.91
C GLU A 246 2.24 -27.94 -16.53
N VAL A 247 3.34 -27.18 -16.62
CA VAL A 247 4.64 -27.72 -17.07
C VAL A 247 5.19 -28.74 -16.07
N LEU A 248 5.04 -28.52 -14.76
CA LEU A 248 5.43 -29.50 -13.72
C LEU A 248 4.60 -30.79 -13.75
N ILE A 249 3.30 -30.71 -14.10
CA ILE A 249 2.44 -31.89 -14.28
C ILE A 249 2.86 -32.71 -15.52
N HIS A 250 3.56 -32.09 -16.48
CA HIS A 250 4.01 -32.75 -17.71
C HIS A 250 5.45 -33.32 -17.69
N PHE A 251 6.17 -33.23 -16.56
CA PHE A 251 7.51 -33.82 -16.43
C PHE A 251 7.53 -35.00 -15.44
N PRO A 252 7.69 -36.26 -15.90
CA PRO A 252 7.97 -37.36 -15.00
C PRO A 252 9.39 -37.21 -14.41
N LYS A 253 9.45 -37.17 -13.06
CA LYS A 253 10.64 -37.36 -12.19
C LYS A 253 12.01 -37.36 -12.89
N LYS A 254 12.74 -36.24 -12.77
CA LYS A 254 14.15 -36.12 -12.30
C LYS A 254 14.80 -34.86 -12.86
N ARG A 255 14.89 -33.82 -12.02
CA ARG A 255 15.98 -32.84 -11.83
C ARG A 255 15.36 -31.54 -11.29
N ALA A 256 15.69 -31.22 -10.04
CA ALA A 256 15.38 -29.92 -9.46
C ALA A 256 16.07 -28.84 -10.31
N SER A 257 15.29 -27.91 -10.86
CA SER A 257 15.78 -26.64 -11.37
C SER A 257 15.19 -25.56 -10.49
N TYR A 258 16.06 -24.89 -9.73
CA TYR A 258 15.71 -23.71 -8.96
C TYR A 258 15.43 -22.57 -9.94
N LEU A 259 14.17 -22.13 -10.03
CA LEU A 259 13.80 -20.89 -10.72
C LEU A 259 13.96 -19.73 -9.73
N LEU A 260 15.17 -19.17 -9.70
CA LEU A 260 15.42 -17.87 -9.09
C LEU A 260 14.83 -16.77 -9.98
N PHE A 261 13.72 -16.19 -9.56
CA PHE A 261 13.29 -14.87 -10.05
C PHE A 261 14.00 -13.82 -9.19
N SER A 262 15.10 -13.27 -9.70
CA SER A 262 15.65 -11.99 -9.21
C SER A 262 15.10 -10.86 -10.10
N VAL A 263 14.62 -9.78 -9.48
CA VAL A 263 14.28 -8.50 -10.13
C VAL A 263 15.50 -7.94 -10.85
#